data_AF-K1U800-F1
#
_entry.id   AF-K1U800-F1
#
_cell.length_a   1.000
_cell.length_b   1.000
_cell.length_c   1.000
_cell.angle_alpha   90.00
_cell.angle_beta   90.00
_cell.angle_gamma   90.00
#
_symmetry.space_group_name_H-M   'P 1'
#
loop_
_entity.id
_entity.type
_entity.pdbx_description
1 polymer ?
#
loop_
_entity_poly.entity_id
_entity_poly.type
_entity_poly.pdbx_seq_one_letter_code
_entity_poly.pdbx_strand_id
1 'polypeptide(L)'
;TCAAILDATAAALKAAGASKENIAALKAAPAPKAPEYQDEVRTVDVVVCGAGAGGLAAAIEAKLAGAEVVIVEKQGITGGATARSGGKLLGAGTKWQKKQGLYDNTDMVFDYLMDVGNRNGKFMDESKNRYLVDHLNQTLDWLTSIEATVKGDPAEVLAEPWQPLSKP
;
A
#
# COMPACT_ATOMS: atom_id res chain seq x y z
N THR A 1 10.79 -18.78 1.01
CA THR A 1 10.66 -18.22 -0.35
C THR A 1 9.54 -18.92 -1.08
N CYS A 2 8.70 -18.24 -1.87
CA CYS A 2 7.63 -18.90 -2.62
C CYS A 2 8.16 -19.57 -3.90
N ALA A 3 7.45 -20.60 -4.39
CA ALA A 3 7.84 -21.34 -5.60
C ALA A 3 8.00 -20.42 -6.82
N ALA A 4 7.13 -19.42 -6.96
CA ALA A 4 7.17 -18.48 -8.07
C ALA A 4 8.51 -17.72 -8.19
N ILE A 5 9.09 -17.28 -7.06
CA ILE A 5 10.39 -16.60 -7.07
C ILE A 5 11.49 -17.58 -7.47
N LEU A 6 11.47 -18.79 -6.93
CA LEU A 6 12.49 -19.81 -7.22
C LEU A 6 12.49 -20.20 -8.71
N ASP A 7 11.31 -20.32 -9.32
CA ASP A 7 11.18 -20.67 -10.73
C ASP A 7 11.57 -19.51 -11.66
N ALA A 8 11.18 -18.28 -11.32
CA ALA A 8 11.59 -17.09 -12.07
C ALA A 8 13.13 -16.91 -12.05
N THR A 9 13.76 -17.07 -10.88
CA THR A 9 15.23 -16.99 -10.76
C THR A 9 15.91 -18.12 -11.54
N ALA A 10 15.40 -19.35 -11.50
CA ALA A 10 15.95 -20.45 -12.27
C ALA A 10 15.86 -20.22 -13.79
N ALA A 11 14.74 -19.66 -14.27
CA ALA A 11 14.57 -19.30 -15.67
C ALA A 11 15.56 -18.22 -16.12
N ALA A 12 15.75 -17.18 -15.29
CA ALA A 12 16.72 -16.11 -15.56
C ALA A 12 18.17 -16.65 -15.60
N LEU A 13 18.55 -17.51 -14.66
CA LEU A 13 19.88 -18.13 -14.63
C LEU A 13 20.13 -19.00 -15.86
N LYS A 14 19.13 -19.77 -16.30
CA LYS A 14 19.22 -20.56 -17.53
C LYS A 14 19.41 -19.66 -18.76
N ALA A 15 18.67 -18.55 -18.84
CA ALA A 15 18.82 -17.58 -19.93
C ALA A 15 20.20 -16.91 -19.94
N ALA A 16 20.81 -16.72 -18.76
CA ALA A 16 22.18 -16.20 -18.61
C ALA A 16 23.28 -17.25 -18.85
N GLY A 17 22.93 -18.48 -19.24
CA GLY A 17 23.90 -19.55 -19.55
C GLY A 17 24.41 -20.33 -18.34
N ALA A 18 23.76 -20.23 -17.17
CA ALA A 18 24.12 -21.06 -16.02
C ALA A 18 23.88 -22.55 -16.29
N SER A 19 24.78 -23.41 -15.83
CA SER A 19 24.63 -24.86 -15.96
C SER A 19 23.50 -25.39 -15.09
N LYS A 20 23.02 -26.61 -15.40
CA LYS A 20 22.01 -27.29 -14.58
C LYS A 20 22.52 -27.54 -13.17
N GLU A 21 23.81 -27.84 -13.03
CA GLU A 21 24.47 -28.06 -11.73
C GLU A 21 24.46 -26.78 -10.89
N ASN A 22 24.75 -25.62 -11.48
CA ASN A 22 24.73 -24.34 -10.77
C ASN A 22 23.32 -23.97 -10.30
N ILE A 23 22.30 -24.20 -11.14
CA ILE A 23 20.89 -23.95 -10.77
C ILE A 23 20.45 -24.92 -9.66
N ALA A 24 20.85 -26.19 -9.72
CA ALA A 24 20.56 -27.17 -8.69
C ALA A 24 21.23 -26.82 -7.36
N ALA A 25 22.50 -26.43 -7.39
CA ALA A 25 23.24 -25.98 -6.21
C ALA A 25 22.60 -24.76 -5.54
N LEU A 26 22.12 -23.79 -6.33
CA LEU A 26 21.43 -22.62 -5.79
C LEU A 26 20.07 -22.95 -5.15
N LYS A 27 19.31 -23.90 -5.74
CA LYS A 27 18.06 -24.39 -5.14
C LYS A 27 18.28 -25.17 -3.85
N ALA A 28 19.40 -25.89 -3.75
CA ALA A 28 19.78 -26.66 -2.57
C ALA A 28 20.50 -25.81 -1.50
N ALA A 29 20.87 -24.56 -1.81
CA ALA A 29 21.55 -23.69 -0.87
C ALA A 29 20.66 -23.49 0.37
N PRO A 30 21.21 -23.69 1.57
CA PRO A 30 20.45 -23.48 2.79
C PRO A 30 20.00 -22.02 2.85
N ALA A 31 18.77 -21.80 3.30
CA ALA A 31 18.32 -20.46 3.62
C ALA A 31 19.27 -19.85 4.67
N PRO A 32 19.49 -18.52 4.65
CA PRO A 32 20.19 -17.85 5.73
C PRO A 32 19.59 -18.29 7.07
N LYS A 33 20.44 -18.75 8.01
CA LYS A 33 19.96 -19.08 9.35
C LYS A 33 19.44 -17.78 9.96
N ALA A 34 18.14 -17.72 10.22
CA ALA A 34 17.58 -16.58 10.94
C ALA A 34 18.26 -16.49 12.32
N PRO A 35 18.50 -15.29 12.85
CA PRO A 35 18.94 -15.16 14.24
C PRO A 35 17.95 -15.89 15.14
N GLU A 36 18.46 -16.59 16.15
CA GLU A 36 17.60 -17.14 17.20
C GLU A 36 17.16 -15.97 18.08
N TYR A 37 15.86 -15.68 18.04
CA TYR A 37 15.22 -14.75 18.95
C TYR A 37 14.57 -15.56 20.06
N GLN A 38 14.57 -15.03 21.29
CA GLN A 38 13.77 -15.63 22.35
C GLN A 38 12.30 -15.33 22.07
N ASP A 39 11.48 -16.37 22.16
CA ASP A 39 10.03 -16.19 22.10
C ASP A 39 9.58 -15.31 23.26
N GLU A 40 8.75 -14.32 22.96
CA GLU A 40 8.18 -13.41 23.94
C GLU A 40 6.66 -13.55 23.93
N VAL A 41 6.07 -13.71 25.12
CA VAL A 41 4.62 -13.67 25.30
C VAL A 41 4.24 -12.30 25.84
N ARG A 42 3.40 -11.57 25.10
CA ARG A 42 2.84 -10.29 25.53
C ARG A 42 1.31 -10.36 25.58
N THR A 43 0.73 -9.75 26.60
CA THR A 43 -0.69 -9.45 26.68
C THR A 43 -0.87 -7.99 26.29
N VAL A 44 -1.63 -7.72 25.24
CA VAL A 44 -1.91 -6.38 24.72
C VAL A 44 -3.36 -6.30 24.25
N ASP A 45 -3.88 -5.09 24.08
CA ASP A 45 -5.24 -4.89 23.59
C ASP A 45 -5.38 -5.18 22.09
N VAL A 46 -4.38 -4.77 21.29
CA VAL A 46 -4.41 -4.89 19.82
C VAL A 46 -3.07 -5.41 19.28
N VAL A 47 -3.14 -6.45 18.43
CA VAL A 47 -2.00 -6.90 17.62
C VAL A 47 -2.27 -6.57 16.15
N VAL A 48 -1.35 -5.83 15.53
CA VAL A 48 -1.39 -5.48 14.11
C VAL A 48 -0.38 -6.33 13.34
N CYS A 49 -0.88 -7.14 12.39
CA CYS A 49 -0.06 -8.00 11.55
C CYS A 49 0.27 -7.33 10.22
N GLY A 50 1.50 -6.82 10.11
CA GLY A 50 2.05 -6.16 8.92
C GLY A 50 2.21 -4.66 9.09
N ALA A 51 3.41 -4.14 8.82
CA ALA A 51 3.76 -2.73 8.95
C ALA A 51 3.70 -1.98 7.61
N GLY A 52 2.70 -2.27 6.78
CA GLY A 52 2.35 -1.46 5.60
C GLY A 52 1.47 -0.26 5.96
N ALA A 53 1.04 0.55 4.98
CA ALA A 53 0.21 1.75 5.26
C ALA A 53 -1.03 1.44 6.10
N GLY A 54 -1.80 0.40 5.72
CA GLY A 54 -3.02 0.04 6.46
C GLY A 54 -2.74 -0.40 7.90
N GLY A 55 -1.69 -1.20 8.12
CA GLY A 55 -1.32 -1.65 9.46
C GLY A 55 -0.78 -0.52 10.33
N LEU A 56 0.10 0.32 9.79
CA LEU A 56 0.62 1.49 10.51
C LEU A 56 -0.50 2.49 10.84
N ALA A 57 -1.43 2.75 9.91
CA ALA A 57 -2.59 3.61 10.17
C ALA A 57 -3.47 3.04 11.29
N ALA A 58 -3.80 1.73 11.22
CA ALA A 58 -4.58 1.07 12.26
C ALA A 58 -3.88 1.10 13.64
N ALA A 59 -2.56 0.91 13.67
CA ALA A 59 -1.79 0.96 14.90
C ALA A 59 -1.79 2.35 15.54
N ILE A 60 -1.65 3.41 14.73
CA ILE A 60 -1.71 4.79 15.21
C ILE A 60 -3.10 5.08 15.78
N GLU A 61 -4.17 4.78 15.05
CA GLU A 61 -5.54 5.02 15.50
C GLU A 61 -5.86 4.26 16.80
N ALA A 62 -5.50 2.97 16.88
CA ALA A 62 -5.68 2.18 18.11
C ALA A 62 -4.89 2.78 19.28
N LYS A 63 -3.64 3.23 19.04
CA LYS A 63 -2.82 3.86 20.07
C LYS A 63 -3.39 5.19 20.55
N LEU A 64 -3.90 6.02 19.64
CA LEU A 64 -4.55 7.29 19.96
C LEU A 64 -5.87 7.08 20.72
N ALA A 65 -6.56 5.96 20.49
CA ALA A 65 -7.71 5.53 21.27
C ALA A 65 -7.36 4.97 22.66
N GLY A 66 -6.07 4.93 23.03
CA GLY A 66 -5.59 4.52 24.35
C GLY A 66 -5.20 3.04 24.47
N ALA A 67 -5.23 2.27 23.39
CA ALA A 67 -4.89 0.85 23.42
C ALA A 67 -3.38 0.60 23.59
N GLU A 68 -3.03 -0.51 24.23
CA GLU A 68 -1.72 -1.13 24.10
C GLU A 68 -1.63 -1.90 22.77
N VAL A 69 -0.70 -1.49 21.91
CA VAL A 69 -0.61 -1.98 20.53
C VAL A 69 0.77 -2.60 20.27
N VAL A 70 0.78 -3.80 19.71
CA VAL A 70 1.98 -4.44 19.16
C VAL A 70 1.83 -4.60 17.64
N ILE A 71 2.88 -4.25 16.90
CA ILE A 71 2.95 -4.46 15.46
C ILE A 71 3.95 -5.60 15.20
N VAL A 72 3.56 -6.57 14.38
CA VAL A 72 4.44 -7.64 13.91
C VAL A 72 4.67 -7.50 12.41
N GLU A 73 5.93 -7.39 12.00
CA GLU A 73 6.35 -7.31 10.60
C GLU A 73 7.31 -8.45 10.30
N LYS A 74 7.07 -9.13 9.18
CA LYS A 74 7.88 -10.26 8.73
C LYS A 74 9.23 -9.81 8.16
N GLN A 75 9.28 -8.63 7.55
CA GLN A 75 10.48 -8.07 6.97
C GLN A 75 11.31 -7.34 8.04
N GLY A 76 12.61 -7.17 7.79
CA GLY A 76 13.47 -6.34 8.65
C GLY A 76 13.25 -4.83 8.50
N ILE A 77 12.26 -4.42 7.69
CA ILE A 77 11.90 -3.03 7.41
C ILE A 77 10.38 -2.90 7.32
N THR A 78 9.85 -1.71 7.60
CA THR A 78 8.43 -1.40 7.42
C THR A 78 8.11 -0.96 5.98
N GLY A 79 6.81 -0.81 5.68
CA GLY A 79 6.30 -0.16 4.48
C GLY A 79 5.73 -1.09 3.43
N GLY A 80 6.21 -2.34 3.33
CA GLY A 80 5.68 -3.35 2.41
C GLY A 80 5.51 -2.84 0.96
N ALA A 81 4.39 -3.16 0.32
CA ALA A 81 4.08 -2.68 -1.04
C ALA A 81 3.87 -1.16 -1.09
N THR A 82 3.42 -0.52 0.01
CA THR A 82 3.23 0.93 0.07
C THR A 82 4.54 1.67 -0.19
N ALA A 83 5.66 1.19 0.36
CA ALA A 83 6.99 1.77 0.14
C ALA A 83 7.43 1.76 -1.34
N ARG A 84 6.73 1.01 -2.21
CA ARG A 84 6.98 0.91 -3.65
C ARG A 84 5.85 1.48 -4.53
N SER A 85 4.79 2.03 -3.92
CA SER A 85 3.52 2.39 -4.60
C SER A 85 3.58 3.62 -5.52
N GLY A 86 4.68 4.39 -5.50
CA GLY A 86 4.74 5.70 -6.14
C GLY A 86 4.01 6.81 -5.37
N GLY A 87 3.32 6.49 -4.26
CA GLY A 87 2.81 7.49 -3.32
C GLY A 87 1.55 8.24 -3.76
N LYS A 88 0.82 7.75 -4.77
CA LYS A 88 -0.44 8.37 -5.22
C LYS A 88 -1.58 8.04 -4.27
N LEU A 89 -2.32 9.06 -3.85
CA LEU A 89 -3.51 8.95 -2.99
C LEU A 89 -4.72 9.49 -3.74
N LEU A 90 -5.89 8.88 -3.53
CA LEU A 90 -7.14 9.37 -4.08
C LEU A 90 -7.64 10.57 -3.27
N GLY A 91 -8.12 11.60 -3.97
CA GLY A 91 -8.71 12.82 -3.45
C GLY A 91 -9.96 13.17 -4.25
N ALA A 92 -10.94 13.82 -3.63
CA ALA A 92 -12.17 14.26 -4.29
C ALA A 92 -12.50 15.71 -3.92
N GLY A 93 -12.36 16.65 -4.85
CA GLY A 93 -12.64 18.08 -4.59
C GLY A 93 -11.77 18.70 -3.48
N THR A 94 -10.56 18.17 -3.29
CA THR A 94 -9.62 18.57 -2.22
C THR A 94 -9.16 20.03 -2.36
N LYS A 95 -8.60 20.58 -1.27
CA LYS A 95 -7.96 21.91 -1.27
C LYS A 95 -6.86 22.04 -2.33
N TRP A 96 -6.13 20.95 -2.62
CA TRP A 96 -5.07 20.92 -3.63
C TRP A 96 -5.61 20.91 -5.06
N GLN A 97 -6.66 20.12 -5.33
CA GLN A 97 -7.35 20.12 -6.63
C GLN A 97 -7.94 21.50 -6.92
N LYS A 98 -8.60 22.12 -5.94
CA LYS A 98 -9.17 23.48 -6.05
C LYS A 98 -8.10 24.53 -6.34
N LYS A 99 -6.93 24.46 -5.69
CA LYS A 99 -5.79 25.38 -5.95
C LYS A 99 -5.30 25.31 -7.41
N GLN A 100 -5.52 24.19 -8.09
CA GLN A 100 -5.16 23.97 -9.50
C GLN A 100 -6.31 24.23 -10.48
N GLY A 101 -7.48 24.66 -10.00
CA GLY A 101 -8.66 24.84 -10.83
C GLY A 101 -9.28 23.53 -11.32
N LEU A 102 -8.98 22.40 -10.68
CA LEU A 102 -9.59 21.11 -11.00
C LEU A 102 -10.93 20.99 -10.27
N TYR A 103 -11.97 20.69 -11.03
CA TYR A 103 -13.28 20.31 -10.50
C TYR A 103 -13.35 18.80 -10.30
N ASP A 104 -13.75 18.38 -9.11
CA ASP A 104 -13.93 16.98 -8.74
C ASP A 104 -14.85 16.88 -7.51
N ASN A 105 -15.49 15.73 -7.31
CA ASN A 105 -16.33 15.43 -6.14
C ASN A 105 -16.38 13.93 -5.85
N THR A 106 -16.94 13.55 -4.70
CA THR A 106 -16.94 12.15 -4.25
C THR A 106 -17.72 11.22 -5.18
N ASP A 107 -18.77 11.73 -5.84
CA ASP A 107 -19.60 10.93 -6.74
C ASP A 107 -18.87 10.65 -8.05
N MET A 108 -18.12 11.63 -8.57
CA MET A 108 -17.23 11.44 -9.73
C MET A 108 -16.16 10.38 -9.45
N VAL A 109 -15.54 10.40 -8.27
CA VAL A 109 -14.57 9.36 -7.88
C VAL A 109 -15.23 7.99 -7.68
N PHE A 110 -16.44 7.94 -7.12
CA PHE A 110 -17.20 6.71 -6.95
C PHE A 110 -17.53 6.07 -8.31
N ASP A 111 -18.09 6.86 -9.23
CA ASP A 111 -18.43 6.40 -10.58
C ASP A 111 -17.17 5.89 -11.31
N TYR A 112 -16.04 6.57 -11.15
CA TYR A 112 -14.76 6.14 -11.68
C TYR A 112 -14.31 4.77 -11.13
N LEU A 113 -14.34 4.59 -9.80
CA LEU A 113 -13.93 3.33 -9.17
C LEU A 113 -14.83 2.17 -9.58
N MET A 114 -16.14 2.42 -9.65
CA MET A 114 -17.12 1.44 -10.10
C MET A 114 -16.96 1.09 -11.57
N ASP A 115 -16.70 2.08 -12.45
CA ASP A 115 -16.42 1.83 -13.87
C ASP A 115 -15.15 1.00 -14.03
N VAL A 116 -14.00 1.50 -13.55
CA VAL A 116 -12.69 0.87 -13.75
C VAL A 116 -12.65 -0.53 -13.15
N GLY A 117 -13.13 -0.69 -11.92
CA GLY A 117 -13.10 -1.97 -11.23
C GLY A 117 -14.02 -3.02 -11.84
N ASN A 118 -15.05 -2.60 -12.59
CA ASN A 118 -16.01 -3.51 -13.21
C ASN A 118 -15.75 -3.83 -14.69
N ARG A 119 -14.70 -3.26 -15.31
CA ARG A 119 -14.40 -3.48 -16.75
C ARG A 119 -14.20 -4.94 -17.13
N ASN A 120 -13.72 -5.77 -16.19
CA ASN A 120 -13.46 -7.19 -16.40
C ASN A 120 -14.40 -8.12 -15.61
N GLY A 121 -15.53 -7.60 -15.11
CA GLY A 121 -16.50 -8.35 -14.30
C GLY A 121 -17.01 -7.55 -13.10
N LYS A 122 -18.15 -7.94 -12.51
CA LYS A 122 -18.76 -7.22 -11.38
C LYS A 122 -18.09 -7.57 -10.04
N PHE A 123 -16.89 -7.03 -9.82
CA PHE A 123 -16.11 -7.30 -8.62
C PHE A 123 -16.24 -6.22 -7.54
N MET A 124 -16.65 -5.01 -7.92
CA MET A 124 -16.67 -3.88 -6.99
C MET A 124 -17.86 -3.95 -6.05
N ASP A 125 -17.57 -3.86 -4.75
CA ASP A 125 -18.58 -3.71 -3.72
C ASP A 125 -18.97 -2.24 -3.60
N GLU A 126 -20.22 -1.94 -3.93
CA GLU A 126 -20.77 -0.59 -3.95
C GLU A 126 -20.68 0.09 -2.57
N SER A 127 -21.06 -0.63 -1.51
CA SER A 127 -21.08 -0.09 -0.15
C SER A 127 -19.68 0.27 0.34
N LYS A 128 -18.68 -0.55 0.00
CA LYS A 128 -17.28 -0.30 0.36
C LYS A 128 -16.71 0.88 -0.42
N ASN A 129 -17.03 1.00 -1.71
CA ASN A 129 -16.57 2.14 -2.52
C ASN A 129 -17.22 3.44 -2.06
N ARG A 130 -18.51 3.43 -1.72
CA ARG A 130 -19.19 4.59 -1.14
C ARG A 130 -18.51 5.03 0.16
N TYR A 131 -18.30 4.09 1.08
CA TYR A 131 -17.58 4.36 2.32
C TYR A 131 -16.18 4.95 2.06
N LEU A 132 -15.42 4.36 1.12
CA LEU A 132 -14.10 4.87 0.76
C LEU A 132 -14.16 6.32 0.28
N VAL A 133 -15.07 6.65 -0.64
CA VAL A 133 -15.12 8.01 -1.22
C VAL A 133 -15.62 9.06 -0.25
N ASP A 134 -16.48 8.69 0.69
CA ASP A 134 -16.97 9.59 1.73
C ASP A 134 -15.87 9.98 2.73
N HIS A 135 -14.86 9.12 2.93
CA HIS A 135 -13.84 9.29 3.97
C HIS A 135 -12.42 9.54 3.41
N LEU A 136 -12.18 9.41 2.10
CA LEU A 136 -10.83 9.55 1.54
C LEU A 136 -10.20 10.92 1.82
N ASN A 137 -10.99 12.00 1.83
CA ASN A 137 -10.47 13.33 2.12
C ASN A 137 -10.07 13.48 3.60
N GLN A 138 -10.81 12.85 4.52
CA GLN A 138 -10.46 12.83 5.94
C GLN A 138 -9.13 12.11 6.16
N THR A 139 -8.86 11.05 5.38
CA THR A 139 -7.56 10.36 5.39
C THR A 139 -6.43 11.29 4.95
N LEU A 140 -6.64 12.08 3.90
CA LEU A 140 -5.63 13.05 3.44
C LEU A 140 -5.36 14.14 4.49
N ASP A 141 -6.40 14.68 5.12
CA ASP A 141 -6.24 15.68 6.17
C ASP A 141 -5.55 15.08 7.41
N TRP A 142 -5.92 13.86 7.81
CA TRP A 142 -5.24 13.13 8.89
C TRP A 142 -3.75 12.92 8.61
N LEU A 143 -3.40 12.45 7.40
CA LEU A 143 -2.00 12.30 7.00
C LEU A 143 -1.22 13.62 7.12
N THR A 144 -1.82 14.75 6.74
CA THR A 144 -1.18 16.06 6.92
C THR A 144 -1.04 16.47 8.38
N SER A 145 -1.93 16.02 9.26
CA SER A 145 -1.89 16.35 10.69
C SER A 145 -0.79 15.62 11.45
N ILE A 146 -0.43 14.40 11.02
CA ILE A 146 0.63 13.59 11.63
C ILE A 146 2.01 13.87 11.02
N GLU A 147 2.19 15.08 10.46
CA GLU A 147 3.40 15.55 9.78
C GLU A 147 3.92 14.63 8.67
N ALA A 148 3.04 13.86 8.01
CA ALA A 148 3.44 13.16 6.80
C ALA A 148 3.81 14.21 5.73
N THR A 149 5.10 14.37 5.46
CA THR A 149 5.57 15.30 4.45
C THR A 149 5.34 14.70 3.07
N VAL A 150 4.55 15.38 2.23
CA VAL A 150 4.58 15.13 0.79
C VAL A 150 5.95 15.55 0.28
N LYS A 151 6.69 14.64 -0.37
CA LYS A 151 7.95 15.02 -1.03
C LYS A 151 7.64 15.85 -2.26
N GLY A 152 7.90 17.16 -2.20
CA GLY A 152 7.60 18.13 -3.27
C GLY A 152 6.48 19.08 -2.86
N ASP A 153 6.07 20.02 -3.73
CA ASP A 153 4.86 20.81 -3.48
C ASP A 153 3.64 19.86 -3.50
N PRO A 154 2.84 19.76 -2.42
CA PRO A 154 1.62 18.95 -2.42
C PRO A 154 0.68 19.25 -3.60
N ALA A 155 0.66 20.49 -4.10
CA ALA A 155 -0.10 20.84 -5.30
C ALA A 155 0.45 20.17 -6.56
N GLU A 156 1.76 20.00 -6.70
CA GLU A 156 2.38 19.37 -7.86
C GLU A 156 2.31 17.82 -7.80
N VAL A 157 2.30 17.25 -6.60
CA VAL A 157 2.46 15.79 -6.38
C VAL A 157 1.13 15.07 -6.22
N LEU A 158 0.14 15.66 -5.53
CA LEU A 158 -1.15 15.02 -5.24
C LEU A 158 -2.16 15.14 -6.38
N ALA A 159 -1.81 15.84 -7.45
CA ALA A 159 -2.77 16.24 -8.48
C ALA A 159 -2.17 16.19 -9.88
N GLU A 160 -1.49 15.09 -10.23
CA GLU A 160 -1.48 14.73 -11.64
C GLU A 160 -2.89 14.27 -12.01
N PRO A 161 -3.67 15.06 -12.78
CA PRO A 161 -4.98 14.61 -13.21
C PRO A 161 -4.82 13.36 -14.08
N TRP A 162 -5.66 12.36 -13.86
CA TRP A 162 -5.82 11.29 -14.84
C TRP A 162 -6.44 11.92 -16.10
N GLN A 163 -5.61 12.05 -17.14
CA GLN A 163 -5.84 12.85 -18.35
C GLN A 163 -7.16 12.63 -19.12
N PRO A 164 -7.90 11.51 -19.04
CA PRO A 164 -9.19 11.41 -19.75
C PRO A 164 -10.40 11.95 -18.97
N LEU A 165 -10.30 12.26 -17.67
CA LEU A 165 -11.48 12.60 -16.84
C LEU A 165 -11.54 14.06 -16.37
N SER A 166 -10.51 14.86 -16.69
CA SER A 166 -10.39 16.24 -16.25
C SER A 166 -10.68 17.25 -17.36
N LYS A 167 -11.81 17.11 -18.05
CA LYS A 167 -12.38 18.18 -18.90
C LYS A 167 -13.89 18.24 -18.69
N PRO A 168 -14.48 19.45 -18.65
CA PRO A 168 -15.93 19.63 -18.55
C PRO A 168 -16.67 19.00 -19.74
#